data_AF-A0A941F8F8-F1
#
_entry.id   AF-A0A941F8F8-F1
#
_cell.length_a   1.000
_cell.length_b   1.000
_cell.length_c   1.000
_cell.angle_alpha   90.00
_cell.angle_beta   90.00
_cell.angle_gamma   90.00
#
_symmetry.space_group_name_H-M   'P 1'
#
loop_
_entity.id
_entity.type
_entity.pdbx_description
1 polymer ?
#
loop_
_entity_poly.entity_id
_entity_poly.type
_entity_poly.pdbx_seq_one_letter_code
_entity_poly.pdbx_strand_id
1 'polypeptide(L)'
;MDEELRSLTERLRQESGASPAFERLVATGDLDDLAGVLTEPGQPLWARELAAFRLGLAQDRRAFEALVLLLNHRDPPRCVSAAHALARLGDPRTARAAAALATNELRVAYALHPVRLLVELRAPEAVPALITTLQRRLRPHDPYRRVALACVDGLGALGDARARPVLNEALAHPALAEAAVKALGRIPKQR
;
A
#
# COMPACT_ATOMS: atom_id res chain seq x y z
N MET A 1 16.31 -9.13 -11.92
CA MET A 1 16.46 -8.44 -10.62
C MET A 1 15.28 -7.51 -10.46
N ASP A 2 14.51 -7.69 -9.40
CA ASP A 2 13.35 -6.85 -9.06
C ASP A 2 13.81 -5.40 -8.89
N GLU A 3 13.20 -4.45 -9.61
CA GLU A 3 13.57 -3.03 -9.58
C GLU A 3 13.36 -2.42 -8.20
N GLU A 4 12.29 -2.84 -7.52
CA GLU A 4 11.98 -2.42 -6.15
C GLU A 4 13.05 -2.87 -5.16
N LEU A 5 13.56 -4.10 -5.32
CA LEU A 5 14.65 -4.60 -4.48
C LEU A 5 15.92 -3.76 -4.66
N ARG A 6 16.23 -3.34 -5.90
CA ARG A 6 17.39 -2.48 -6.17
C ARG A 6 17.24 -1.11 -5.52
N SER A 7 16.11 -0.45 -5.73
CA SER A 7 15.85 0.88 -5.14
C SER A 7 15.87 0.83 -3.60
N LEU A 8 15.24 -0.21 -3.02
CA LEU A 8 15.26 -0.42 -1.58
C LEU A 8 16.69 -0.63 -1.06
N THR A 9 17.45 -1.53 -1.66
CA THR A 9 18.81 -1.83 -1.18
C THR A 9 19.76 -0.64 -1.32
N GLU A 10 19.63 0.18 -2.36
CA GLU A 10 20.39 1.42 -2.51
C GLU A 10 20.09 2.43 -1.38
N ARG A 11 18.80 2.65 -1.07
CA ARG A 11 18.41 3.52 0.05
C ARG A 11 18.90 2.98 1.40
N LEU A 12 18.68 1.69 1.66
CA LEU A 12 19.07 1.07 2.93
C LEU A 12 20.59 0.98 3.11
N ARG A 13 21.36 0.92 2.02
CA ARG A 13 22.82 1.04 2.08
C ARG A 13 23.24 2.40 2.66
N GLN A 14 22.58 3.49 2.24
CA GLN A 14 22.87 4.82 2.78
C GLN A 14 22.48 4.93 4.26
N GLU A 15 21.29 4.44 4.63
CA GLU A 15 20.80 4.48 6.02
C GLU A 15 21.64 3.63 6.99
N SER A 16 22.17 2.52 6.51
CA SER A 16 23.03 1.61 7.29
C SER A 16 24.50 2.00 7.31
N GLY A 17 24.91 3.02 6.54
CA GLY A 17 26.31 3.38 6.32
C GLY A 17 27.12 2.25 5.67
N ALA A 18 26.49 1.40 4.86
CA ALA A 18 27.09 0.19 4.28
C ALA A 18 27.76 -0.71 5.35
N SER A 19 27.13 -0.82 6.53
CA SER A 19 27.68 -1.61 7.64
C SER A 19 27.86 -3.10 7.28
N PRO A 20 28.78 -3.82 7.96
CA PRO A 20 28.90 -5.28 7.77
C PRO A 20 27.60 -6.05 8.04
N ALA A 21 26.74 -5.52 8.93
CA ALA A 21 25.42 -6.08 9.19
C ALA A 21 24.49 -5.95 7.97
N PHE A 22 24.54 -4.81 7.27
CA PHE A 22 23.78 -4.62 6.04
C PHE A 22 24.23 -5.59 4.95
N GLU A 23 25.53 -5.67 4.67
CA GLU A 23 26.05 -6.57 3.63
C GLU A 23 25.73 -8.04 3.95
N ARG A 24 25.82 -8.45 5.22
CA ARG A 24 25.38 -9.78 5.68
C ARG A 24 23.90 -10.03 5.41
N LEU A 25 23.02 -9.09 5.78
CA LEU A 25 21.57 -9.24 5.57
C LEU A 25 21.15 -9.15 4.11
N VAL A 26 21.94 -8.51 3.25
CA VAL A 26 21.71 -8.52 1.79
C VAL A 26 22.13 -9.88 1.21
N ALA A 27 23.26 -10.42 1.64
CA ALA A 27 23.84 -11.64 1.10
C ALA A 27 23.20 -12.94 1.64
N THR A 28 22.65 -12.92 2.85
CA THR A 28 22.12 -14.14 3.50
C THR A 28 20.99 -14.77 2.68
N GLY A 29 21.05 -16.06 2.41
CA GLY A 29 19.94 -16.83 1.84
C GLY A 29 19.02 -17.43 2.91
N ASP A 30 19.39 -17.28 4.18
CA ASP A 30 18.70 -17.89 5.31
C ASP A 30 17.48 -17.05 5.73
N LEU A 31 16.28 -17.62 5.56
CA LEU A 31 15.03 -16.96 5.92
C LEU A 31 14.82 -16.93 7.45
N ASP A 32 15.42 -17.85 8.20
CA ASP A 32 15.31 -17.86 9.66
C ASP A 32 16.16 -16.75 10.28
N ASP A 33 17.34 -16.46 9.71
CA ASP A 33 18.15 -15.28 10.07
C ASP A 33 17.35 -13.98 9.84
N LEU A 34 16.72 -13.83 8.67
CA LEU A 34 15.87 -12.67 8.37
C LEU A 34 14.66 -12.58 9.32
N ALA A 35 14.03 -13.70 9.65
CA ALA A 35 12.91 -13.73 10.58
C ALA A 35 13.35 -13.36 12.00
N GLY A 36 14.55 -13.77 12.41
CA GLY A 36 15.19 -13.38 13.67
C GLY A 36 15.27 -11.86 13.80
N VAL A 37 15.74 -11.17 12.74
CA VAL A 37 15.84 -9.69 12.71
C VAL A 37 14.51 -8.99 12.96
N LEU A 38 13.38 -9.56 12.55
CA LEU A 38 12.07 -8.95 12.78
C LEU A 38 11.67 -8.95 14.27
N THR A 39 12.11 -9.97 15.01
CA THR A 39 11.73 -10.18 16.42
C THR A 39 12.75 -9.66 17.42
N GLU A 40 14.01 -9.53 17.00
CA GLU A 40 15.08 -9.13 17.90
C GLU A 40 14.92 -7.67 18.38
N PRO A 41 15.01 -7.41 19.69
CA PRO A 41 15.00 -6.06 20.24
C PRO A 41 16.18 -5.22 19.73
N GLY A 42 16.00 -3.91 19.62
CA GLY A 42 17.09 -3.00 19.26
C GLY A 42 17.53 -3.01 17.79
N GLN A 43 16.97 -3.89 16.95
CA GLN A 43 17.26 -3.87 15.51
C GLN A 43 16.86 -2.52 14.88
N PRO A 44 17.71 -1.92 14.04
CA PRO A 44 17.41 -0.66 13.39
C PRO A 44 16.29 -0.83 12.35
N LEU A 45 15.60 0.26 12.03
CA LEU A 45 14.46 0.22 11.11
C LEU A 45 14.85 -0.26 9.71
N TRP A 46 16.04 0.12 9.22
CA TRP A 46 16.55 -0.36 7.92
C TRP A 46 16.69 -1.89 7.89
N ALA A 47 17.13 -2.51 8.99
CA ALA A 47 17.32 -3.97 9.05
C ALA A 47 15.97 -4.69 9.03
N ARG A 48 15.01 -4.21 9.82
CA ARG A 48 13.64 -4.76 9.81
C ARG A 48 12.97 -4.59 8.45
N GLU A 49 13.17 -3.46 7.78
CA GLU A 49 12.63 -3.24 6.45
C GLU A 49 13.25 -4.20 5.42
N LEU A 50 14.57 -4.35 5.40
CA LEU A 50 15.24 -5.28 4.50
C LEU A 50 14.76 -6.72 4.73
N ALA A 51 14.72 -7.15 5.99
CA ALA A 51 14.26 -8.48 6.37
C ALA A 51 12.81 -8.72 5.95
N ALA A 52 11.90 -7.81 6.29
CA ALA A 52 10.48 -7.92 5.97
C ALA A 52 10.25 -7.95 4.45
N PHE A 53 10.95 -7.10 3.70
CA PHE A 53 10.83 -7.06 2.24
C PHE A 53 11.31 -8.36 1.60
N ARG A 54 12.50 -8.85 2.00
CA ARG A 54 13.07 -10.09 1.44
C ARG A 54 12.22 -11.32 1.80
N LEU A 55 11.73 -11.41 3.03
CA LEU A 55 10.80 -12.45 3.46
C LEU A 55 9.47 -12.36 2.70
N GLY A 56 8.95 -11.15 2.46
CA GLY A 56 7.76 -10.93 1.65
C GLY A 56 7.91 -11.44 0.21
N LEU A 57 9.06 -11.18 -0.43
CA LEU A 57 9.38 -11.71 -1.76
C LEU A 57 9.54 -13.23 -1.77
N ALA A 58 10.02 -13.81 -0.67
CA ALA A 58 10.10 -15.26 -0.45
C ALA A 58 8.75 -15.88 -0.02
N GLN A 59 7.68 -15.09 0.05
CA GLN A 59 6.34 -15.51 0.49
C GLN A 59 6.29 -16.06 1.93
N ASP A 60 7.23 -15.63 2.77
CA ASP A 60 7.27 -16.00 4.19
C ASP A 60 6.35 -15.08 5.01
N ARG A 61 5.27 -15.67 5.56
CA ARG A 61 4.20 -14.97 6.29
C ARG A 61 4.66 -14.35 7.61
N ARG A 62 5.85 -14.67 8.10
CA ARG A 62 6.48 -13.99 9.25
C ARG A 62 6.72 -12.50 8.97
N ALA A 63 6.83 -12.10 7.70
CA ALA A 63 6.98 -10.70 7.30
C ALA A 63 5.71 -9.84 7.50
N PHE A 64 4.53 -10.46 7.59
CA PHE A 64 3.25 -9.78 7.44
C PHE A 64 3.08 -8.56 8.35
N GLU A 65 3.27 -8.72 9.67
CA GLU A 65 3.05 -7.64 10.64
C GLU A 65 4.04 -6.49 10.42
N ALA A 66 5.31 -6.80 10.12
CA ALA A 66 6.34 -5.80 9.85
C ALA A 66 6.03 -5.00 8.57
N LEU A 67 5.57 -5.68 7.52
CA LEU A 67 5.18 -5.03 6.27
C LEU A 67 3.92 -4.17 6.44
N VAL A 68 2.92 -4.60 7.21
CA VAL A 68 1.72 -3.79 7.50
C VAL A 68 2.08 -2.52 8.28
N LEU A 69 3.03 -2.61 9.23
CA LEU A 69 3.57 -1.44 9.92
C LEU A 69 4.22 -0.45 8.94
N LEU A 70 5.07 -0.95 8.04
CA LEU A 70 5.79 -0.16 7.04
C LEU A 70 4.85 0.46 5.99
N LEU A 71 3.76 -0.22 5.62
CA LEU A 71 2.74 0.28 4.70
C LEU A 71 2.07 1.57 5.24
N ASN A 72 2.02 1.74 6.56
CA ASN A 72 1.46 2.91 7.24
C ASN A 72 2.55 3.92 7.70
N HIS A 73 3.75 3.86 7.14
CA HIS A 73 4.85 4.74 7.53
C HIS A 73 4.71 6.15 6.94
N ARG A 74 5.38 7.13 7.55
CA ARG A 74 5.39 8.53 7.06
C ARG A 74 6.27 8.75 5.82
N ASP A 75 7.14 7.79 5.53
CA ASP A 75 8.17 7.86 4.49
C ASP A 75 7.69 7.10 3.25
N PRO A 76 7.31 7.81 2.16
CA PRO A 76 6.65 7.17 1.01
C PRO A 76 7.43 6.00 0.37
N PRO A 77 8.76 6.04 0.19
CA PRO A 77 9.52 4.91 -0.34
C PRO A 77 9.33 3.61 0.45
N ARG A 78 9.24 3.68 1.79
CA ARG A 78 8.98 2.49 2.62
C ARG A 78 7.60 1.91 2.38
N CYS A 79 6.60 2.78 2.19
CA CYS A 79 5.25 2.35 1.90
C CYS A 79 5.14 1.68 0.52
N VAL A 80 5.88 2.17 -0.48
CA VAL A 80 5.96 1.54 -1.82
C VAL A 80 6.54 0.14 -1.71
N SER A 81 7.72 0.00 -1.10
CA SER A 81 8.37 -1.29 -0.93
C SER A 81 7.52 -2.26 -0.09
N ALA A 82 6.87 -1.77 0.97
CA ALA A 82 5.97 -2.59 1.78
C ALA A 82 4.73 -3.06 1.01
N ALA A 83 4.11 -2.19 0.21
CA ALA A 83 2.98 -2.56 -0.63
C ALA A 83 3.38 -3.64 -1.65
N HIS A 84 4.51 -3.47 -2.33
CA HIS A 84 5.05 -4.46 -3.27
C HIS A 84 5.30 -5.81 -2.61
N ALA A 85 6.01 -5.82 -1.47
CA ALA A 85 6.27 -7.04 -0.74
C ALA A 85 4.98 -7.71 -0.21
N LEU A 86 3.99 -6.93 0.22
CA LEU A 86 2.68 -7.46 0.66
C LEU A 86 1.87 -8.08 -0.48
N ALA A 87 1.90 -7.48 -1.68
CA ALA A 87 1.26 -8.05 -2.86
C ALA A 87 1.91 -9.38 -3.27
N ARG A 88 3.25 -9.44 -3.21
CA ARG A 88 4.03 -10.65 -3.49
C ARG A 88 3.91 -11.74 -2.43
N LEU A 89 3.76 -11.33 -1.16
CA LEU A 89 3.63 -12.24 -0.02
C LEU A 89 2.41 -13.18 -0.18
N GLY A 90 1.31 -12.68 -0.74
CA GLY A 90 0.09 -13.47 -0.95
C GLY A 90 -0.61 -13.89 0.35
N ASP A 91 -0.35 -13.20 1.47
CA ASP A 91 -1.06 -13.46 2.72
C ASP A 91 -2.55 -13.04 2.58
N PRO A 92 -3.53 -13.93 2.81
CA PRO A 92 -4.96 -13.59 2.75
C PRO A 92 -5.38 -12.46 3.69
N ARG A 93 -4.58 -12.13 4.72
CA ARG A 93 -4.86 -11.00 5.62
C ARG A 93 -4.54 -9.64 5.01
N THR A 94 -3.77 -9.58 3.92
CA THR A 94 -3.26 -8.32 3.33
C THR A 94 -4.38 -7.38 2.92
N ALA A 95 -5.40 -7.86 2.22
CA ALA A 95 -6.51 -7.02 1.76
C ALA A 95 -7.25 -6.39 2.94
N ARG A 96 -7.54 -7.17 3.98
CA ARG A 96 -8.20 -6.68 5.20
C ARG A 96 -7.36 -5.63 5.94
N ALA A 97 -6.05 -5.85 6.05
CA ALA A 97 -5.14 -4.89 6.67
C ALA A 97 -5.06 -3.58 5.87
N ALA A 98 -4.92 -3.67 4.55
CA ALA A 98 -4.90 -2.49 3.67
C ALA A 98 -6.23 -1.72 3.73
N ALA A 99 -7.38 -2.40 3.79
CA ALA A 99 -8.69 -1.78 3.97
C ALA A 99 -8.81 -1.04 5.31
N ALA A 100 -8.32 -1.64 6.40
CA ALA A 100 -8.30 -0.99 7.71
C ALA A 100 -7.42 0.27 7.71
N LEU A 101 -6.27 0.24 7.05
CA LEU A 101 -5.39 1.41 6.91
C LEU A 101 -6.01 2.50 6.01
N ALA A 102 -6.61 2.12 4.89
CA ALA A 102 -7.22 3.04 3.94
C ALA A 102 -8.43 3.81 4.53
N THR A 103 -9.14 3.20 5.48
CA THR A 103 -10.37 3.75 6.09
C THR A 103 -10.15 4.41 7.46
N ASN A 104 -8.89 4.47 7.92
CA ASN A 104 -8.51 5.07 9.20
C ASN A 104 -8.43 6.60 9.10
N GLU A 105 -9.39 7.29 9.71
CA GLU A 105 -9.48 8.76 9.70
C GLU A 105 -8.33 9.47 10.41
N LEU A 106 -7.70 8.82 11.40
CA LEU A 106 -6.56 9.39 12.13
C LEU A 106 -5.26 9.32 11.32
N ARG A 107 -5.24 8.55 10.22
CA ARG A 107 -4.02 8.24 9.44
C ARG A 107 -4.22 8.43 7.93
N VAL A 108 -5.22 9.22 7.51
CA VAL A 108 -5.55 9.43 6.08
C VAL A 108 -4.36 9.90 5.26
N ALA A 109 -3.45 10.70 5.84
CA ALA A 109 -2.22 11.15 5.19
C ALA A 109 -1.37 9.99 4.61
N TYR A 110 -1.49 8.79 5.17
CA TYR A 110 -0.73 7.60 4.76
C TYR A 110 -1.57 6.57 3.98
N ALA A 111 -2.85 6.86 3.71
CA ALA A 111 -3.79 5.94 3.07
C ALA A 111 -3.52 5.69 1.58
N LEU A 112 -2.64 6.48 0.93
CA LEU A 112 -2.39 6.38 -0.51
C LEU A 112 -1.91 4.98 -0.95
N HIS A 113 -0.91 4.41 -0.27
CA HIS A 113 -0.36 3.10 -0.62
C HIS A 113 -1.29 1.94 -0.23
N PRO A 114 -1.97 1.96 0.95
CA PRO A 114 -3.06 1.03 1.22
C PRO A 114 -4.15 1.01 0.14
N VAL A 115 -4.59 2.18 -0.35
CA VAL A 115 -5.58 2.28 -1.44
C VAL A 115 -5.06 1.64 -2.73
N ARG A 116 -3.82 1.94 -3.13
CA ARG A 116 -3.21 1.36 -4.33
C ARG A 116 -3.04 -0.16 -4.23
N LEU A 117 -2.60 -0.64 -3.07
CA LEU A 117 -2.47 -2.07 -2.79
C LEU A 117 -3.81 -2.80 -2.91
N LEU A 118 -4.90 -2.23 -2.37
CA LEU A 118 -6.24 -2.81 -2.53
C LEU A 118 -6.66 -2.95 -3.99
N VAL A 119 -6.35 -1.94 -4.82
CA VAL A 119 -6.64 -1.97 -6.26
C VAL A 119 -5.82 -3.04 -6.97
N GLU A 120 -4.52 -3.15 -6.64
CA GLU A 120 -3.63 -4.18 -7.19
C GLU A 120 -4.10 -5.59 -6.85
N LEU A 121 -4.48 -5.82 -5.59
CA LEU A 121 -4.96 -7.12 -5.11
C LEU A 121 -6.33 -7.50 -5.71
N ARG A 122 -7.11 -6.53 -6.17
CA ARG A 122 -8.50 -6.70 -6.64
C ARG A 122 -9.38 -7.52 -5.69
N ALA A 123 -9.12 -7.38 -4.39
CA ALA A 123 -9.78 -8.14 -3.33
C ALA A 123 -11.22 -7.62 -3.07
N PRO A 124 -12.13 -8.45 -2.52
CA PRO A 124 -13.52 -8.03 -2.26
C PRO A 124 -13.64 -6.83 -1.30
N GLU A 125 -12.64 -6.61 -0.45
CA GLU A 125 -12.54 -5.47 0.46
C GLU A 125 -12.23 -4.14 -0.25
N ALA A 126 -11.68 -4.18 -1.47
CA ALA A 126 -11.18 -2.99 -2.16
C ALA A 126 -12.29 -1.98 -2.46
N VAL A 127 -13.37 -2.42 -3.13
CA VAL A 127 -14.50 -1.56 -3.49
C VAL A 127 -15.15 -0.89 -2.27
N PRO A 128 -15.59 -1.61 -1.22
CA PRO A 128 -16.21 -0.97 -0.05
C PRO A 128 -15.26 -0.03 0.70
N ALA A 129 -13.96 -0.37 0.79
CA ALA A 129 -12.97 0.49 1.42
C ALA A 129 -12.77 1.79 0.62
N LEU A 130 -12.58 1.69 -0.70
CA LEU A 130 -12.38 2.87 -1.57
C LEU A 130 -13.63 3.76 -1.62
N ILE A 131 -14.85 3.19 -1.61
CA ILE A 131 -16.10 3.96 -1.50
C ILE A 131 -16.12 4.74 -0.18
N THR A 132 -15.88 4.06 0.94
CA THR A 132 -15.87 4.69 2.28
C THR A 132 -14.82 5.79 2.35
N THR A 133 -13.63 5.53 1.82
CA THR A 133 -12.53 6.50 1.81
C THR A 133 -12.83 7.67 0.89
N LEU A 134 -13.45 7.48 -0.28
CA LEU A 134 -13.80 8.58 -1.16
C LEU A 134 -14.91 9.45 -0.58
N GLN A 135 -16.00 8.87 -0.07
CA GLN A 135 -17.17 9.60 0.45
C GLN A 135 -16.80 10.65 1.50
N ARG A 136 -15.91 10.30 2.42
CA ARG A 136 -15.45 11.19 3.48
C ARG A 136 -14.50 12.29 2.98
N ARG A 137 -14.01 12.19 1.74
CA ARG A 137 -13.10 13.11 1.04
C ARG A 137 -13.80 14.00 0.00
N LEU A 138 -15.12 13.86 -0.14
CA LEU A 138 -15.95 14.72 -0.99
C LEU A 138 -16.41 16.00 -0.26
N ARG A 139 -15.67 16.46 0.76
CA ARG A 139 -15.95 17.74 1.42
C ARG A 139 -15.20 18.86 0.70
N PRO A 140 -15.79 20.07 0.58
CA PRO A 140 -15.03 21.23 0.11
C PRO A 140 -13.76 21.41 0.94
N HIS A 141 -12.63 21.66 0.28
CA HIS A 141 -11.31 21.88 0.91
C HIS A 141 -10.71 20.67 1.65
N ASP A 142 -11.09 19.42 1.33
CA ASP A 142 -10.39 18.25 1.87
C ASP A 142 -8.90 18.26 1.44
N PRO A 143 -7.94 18.18 2.39
CA PRO A 143 -6.52 18.30 2.09
C PRO A 143 -5.93 17.03 1.43
N TYR A 144 -6.65 15.91 1.46
CA TYR A 144 -6.18 14.60 1.01
C TYR A 144 -6.60 14.28 -0.42
N ARG A 145 -6.53 15.28 -1.30
CA ARG A 145 -6.87 15.16 -2.73
C ARG A 145 -6.21 13.96 -3.42
N ARG A 146 -4.94 13.68 -3.10
CA ARG A 146 -4.19 12.55 -3.69
C ARG A 146 -4.83 11.20 -3.35
N VAL A 147 -5.36 11.04 -2.14
CA VAL A 147 -6.06 9.83 -1.69
C VAL A 147 -7.42 9.73 -2.39
N ALA A 148 -8.14 10.84 -2.49
CA ALA A 148 -9.42 10.89 -3.21
C ALA A 148 -9.27 10.49 -4.69
N LEU A 149 -8.28 11.06 -5.39
CA LEU A 149 -7.96 10.69 -6.78
C LEU A 149 -7.61 9.20 -6.91
N ALA A 150 -6.76 8.67 -6.02
CA ALA A 150 -6.43 7.25 -6.02
C ALA A 150 -7.66 6.35 -5.82
N CYS A 151 -8.62 6.77 -4.99
CA CYS A 151 -9.88 6.04 -4.84
C CYS A 151 -10.72 6.10 -6.14
N VAL A 152 -10.83 7.26 -6.77
CA VAL A 152 -11.58 7.41 -8.03
C VAL A 152 -10.99 6.53 -9.15
N ASP A 153 -9.68 6.63 -9.37
CA ASP A 153 -8.98 5.83 -10.37
C ASP A 153 -9.08 4.33 -10.06
N GLY A 154 -8.91 3.98 -8.78
CA GLY A 154 -9.02 2.62 -8.29
C GLY A 154 -10.41 2.01 -8.51
N LEU A 155 -11.47 2.74 -8.15
CA LEU A 155 -12.86 2.31 -8.38
C LEU A 155 -13.16 2.11 -9.87
N GLY A 156 -12.65 3.00 -10.72
CA GLY A 156 -12.75 2.84 -12.18
C GLY A 156 -12.00 1.61 -12.71
N ALA A 157 -10.83 1.29 -12.16
CA ALA A 157 -10.05 0.10 -12.54
C ALA A 157 -10.66 -1.21 -12.03
N LEU A 158 -11.36 -1.17 -10.89
CA LEU A 158 -12.10 -2.30 -10.35
C LEU A 158 -13.40 -2.56 -11.12
N GLY A 159 -14.02 -1.52 -11.70
CA GLY A 159 -15.15 -1.66 -12.62
C GLY A 159 -16.46 -2.08 -11.96
N ASP A 160 -16.55 -2.03 -10.62
CA ASP A 160 -17.71 -2.49 -9.86
C ASP A 160 -18.83 -1.44 -9.88
N ALA A 161 -20.05 -1.86 -10.26
CA ALA A 161 -21.23 -1.00 -10.33
C ALA A 161 -21.60 -0.34 -8.99
N ARG A 162 -21.22 -0.95 -7.85
CA ARG A 162 -21.42 -0.37 -6.51
C ARG A 162 -20.70 0.98 -6.34
N ALA A 163 -19.67 1.26 -7.12
CA ALA A 163 -18.93 2.52 -7.07
C ALA A 163 -19.65 3.70 -7.76
N ARG A 164 -20.66 3.44 -8.60
CA ARG A 164 -21.30 4.49 -9.41
C ARG A 164 -21.87 5.64 -8.59
N PRO A 165 -22.57 5.44 -7.45
CA PRO A 165 -23.12 6.54 -6.66
C PRO A 165 -22.03 7.52 -6.19
N VAL A 166 -20.97 7.02 -5.55
CA VAL A 166 -19.89 7.87 -5.04
C VAL A 166 -19.09 8.55 -6.17
N LEU A 167 -18.94 7.90 -7.32
CA LEU A 167 -18.28 8.50 -8.48
C LEU A 167 -19.15 9.60 -9.12
N ASN A 168 -20.47 9.45 -9.12
CA ASN A 168 -21.37 10.53 -9.55
C ASN A 168 -21.29 11.73 -8.59
N GLU A 169 -21.24 11.50 -7.28
CA GLU A 169 -21.01 12.57 -6.31
C GLU A 169 -19.66 13.27 -6.55
N ALA A 170 -18.62 12.51 -6.90
CA ALA A 170 -17.29 13.06 -7.22
C ALA A 170 -17.28 14.00 -8.44
N LEU A 171 -18.27 13.94 -9.34
CA LEU A 171 -18.40 14.86 -10.47
C LEU A 171 -18.66 16.30 -10.04
N ALA A 172 -19.30 16.51 -8.88
CA ALA A 172 -19.53 17.84 -8.32
C ALA A 172 -18.24 18.50 -7.79
N HIS A 173 -17.13 17.75 -7.73
CA HIS A 173 -15.84 18.24 -7.26
C HIS A 173 -14.92 18.51 -8.47
N PRO A 174 -14.61 19.78 -8.80
CA PRO A 174 -13.80 20.12 -9.97
C PRO A 174 -12.45 19.40 -10.01
N ALA A 175 -11.87 19.17 -8.83
CA ALA A 175 -10.61 18.48 -8.63
C ALA A 175 -10.61 16.99 -9.01
N LEU A 176 -11.78 16.35 -9.03
CA LEU A 176 -11.99 14.91 -9.26
C LEU A 176 -12.81 14.63 -10.52
N ALA A 177 -13.54 15.62 -11.04
CA ALA A 177 -14.53 15.45 -12.09
C ALA A 177 -14.01 14.72 -13.33
N GLU A 178 -12.84 15.10 -13.85
CA GLU A 178 -12.25 14.44 -15.03
C GLU A 178 -11.94 12.96 -14.75
N ALA A 179 -11.35 12.65 -13.60
CA ALA A 179 -11.05 11.27 -13.21
C ALA A 179 -12.34 10.47 -12.98
N ALA A 180 -13.36 11.08 -12.38
CA ALA A 180 -14.65 10.47 -12.14
C ALA A 180 -15.39 10.13 -13.44
N VAL A 181 -15.37 11.02 -14.44
CA VAL A 181 -15.91 10.73 -15.79
C VAL A 181 -15.20 9.51 -16.40
N LYS A 182 -13.86 9.48 -16.36
CA LYS A 182 -13.07 8.35 -16.89
C LYS A 182 -13.40 7.06 -16.15
N ALA A 183 -13.49 7.11 -14.82
CA ALA A 183 -13.83 5.95 -13.99
C ALA A 183 -15.24 5.42 -14.29
N LEU A 184 -16.24 6.30 -14.39
CA LEU A 184 -17.61 5.94 -14.75
C LEU A 184 -17.70 5.33 -16.16
N GLY A 185 -16.88 5.79 -17.10
CA GLY A 185 -16.79 5.21 -18.45
C GLY A 185 -16.28 3.77 -18.48
N ARG A 186 -15.51 3.35 -17.47
CA ARG A 186 -15.00 1.97 -17.33
C ARG A 186 -16.00 1.04 -16.63
N ILE A 187 -16.99 1.59 -15.93
CA ILE A 187 -17.99 0.80 -15.20
C ILE A 187 -19.17 0.48 -16.14
N PRO A 188 -19.53 -0.81 -16.34
CA PRO A 188 -20.67 -1.17 -17.16
C PRO A 188 -21.95 -0.48 -16.67
N LYS A 189 -22.76 0.03 -17.60
CA LYS A 189 -24.12 0.47 -17.25
C LYS A 189 -24.91 -0.77 -16.81
N GLN A 190 -25.53 -0.72 -15.62
CA GLN A 190 -26.48 -1.75 -15.20
C GLN A 190 -27.58 -1.84 -16.29
N ARG A 191 -27.82 -3.07 -16.77
CA ARG A 191 -28.91 -3.39 -17.70
C ARG A 191 -30.24 -3.32 -16.98
#